data_AF-A0A6A5WCZ2-F1
#
_entry.id   AF-A0A6A5WCZ2-F1
#
_cell.length_a   1.000
_cell.length_b   1.000
_cell.length_c   1.000
_cell.angle_alpha   90.00
_cell.angle_beta   90.00
_cell.angle_gamma   90.00
#
_symmetry.space_group_name_H-M   'P 1'
#
loop_
_entity.id
_entity.type
_entity.pdbx_description
1 polymer ?
#
loop_
_entity_poly.entity_id
_entity_poly.type
_entity_poly.pdbx_seq_one_letter_code
_entity_poly.pdbx_strand_id
1 'polypeptide(L)'
;MPIQAPVAELNCVDAKKRTKKKRPIRISSSWRWDIDRATFRMGTLDKHFKKPADLFAFHALPVIKGELGPGATNDDIRLRMDEILSELPLTEIKRWDDSFSKLQNGDVNMLGRTVTPDHGQPTSPHVAGIPGSDNVQERDETAPTIRRDDRGVARPGIMSHEPEHVRRNCSVAEVEVKREQEVGAQILVPHEESVMNETISLPRRLSTEPQMNLMSQTPIVGHLWGSETLTDKDFGKFLGKIMGIINQRLPMDTYELSYFGSKSKLLSKRILECDIRNAFKSASFSRERVAYQCESSLMPWVAAQPNSFPEIRKSPLSFVYMFPDITPALDCLIPPNASFPQDNCSTVRRYISFSIKQKEINQLYECGYRNYPLSSQLDSVLMKRNINEAEKRGRVERILRYVALDFKEKFPELKSSKLVRAWEHETGLRW
;
A
#
# COMPACT_ATOMS: atom_id res chain seq x y z
N MET A 1 28.19 -45.80 48.72
CA MET A 1 28.78 -45.80 47.37
C MET A 1 27.80 -45.14 46.41
N PRO A 2 28.11 -43.99 45.81
CA PRO A 2 27.23 -43.36 44.83
C PRO A 2 27.59 -43.83 43.42
N ILE A 3 26.57 -44.22 42.65
CA ILE A 3 26.67 -44.61 41.24
C ILE A 3 26.50 -43.34 40.40
N GLN A 4 27.53 -42.99 39.62
CA GLN A 4 27.48 -41.95 38.60
C GLN A 4 26.71 -42.45 37.37
N ALA A 5 25.84 -41.62 36.82
CA ALA A 5 25.24 -41.79 35.48
C ALA A 5 25.88 -40.80 34.50
N PRO A 6 26.13 -41.16 33.23
CA PRO A 6 26.79 -40.29 32.26
C PRO A 6 25.78 -39.40 31.52
N VAL A 7 26.21 -38.17 31.23
CA VAL A 7 25.51 -37.18 30.42
C VAL A 7 25.87 -37.41 28.95
N ALA A 8 24.87 -37.65 28.10
CA ALA A 8 25.02 -37.70 26.64
C ALA A 8 24.62 -36.35 26.04
N GLU A 9 25.57 -35.69 25.38
CA GLU A 9 25.35 -34.47 24.59
C GLU A 9 24.73 -34.81 23.23
N LEU A 10 23.54 -34.28 22.97
CA LEU A 10 22.87 -34.31 21.66
C LEU A 10 23.10 -32.97 20.95
N ASN A 11 23.98 -33.00 19.96
CA ASN A 11 24.14 -31.93 18.97
C ASN A 11 23.00 -32.03 17.92
N CYS A 12 22.12 -31.03 17.89
CA CYS A 12 21.11 -30.85 16.84
C CYS A 12 21.46 -29.61 16.00
N VAL A 13 21.92 -29.85 14.77
CA VAL A 13 22.17 -28.82 13.75
C VAL A 13 20.91 -28.69 12.89
N ASP A 14 20.10 -27.67 13.17
CA ASP A 14 18.90 -27.35 12.36
C ASP A 14 19.23 -26.44 11.17
N ALA A 15 19.25 -27.04 9.97
CA ALA A 15 19.34 -26.34 8.70
C ALA A 15 17.98 -25.70 8.33
N LYS A 16 17.80 -24.41 8.64
CA LYS A 16 16.63 -23.62 8.23
C LYS A 16 16.63 -23.34 6.71
N LYS A 17 15.84 -24.11 5.95
CA LYS A 17 15.46 -23.78 4.56
C LYS A 17 14.63 -22.50 4.51
N ARG A 18 15.22 -21.41 4.00
CA ARG A 18 14.54 -20.14 3.69
C ARG A 18 13.53 -20.33 2.54
N THR A 19 12.23 -20.22 2.82
CA THR A 19 11.18 -20.15 1.79
C THR A 19 11.15 -18.73 1.19
N LYS A 20 11.46 -18.60 -0.09
CA LYS A 20 11.41 -17.31 -0.82
C LYS A 20 9.95 -16.91 -1.01
N LYS A 21 9.52 -15.77 -0.41
CA LYS A 21 8.18 -15.19 -0.61
C LYS A 21 7.95 -14.92 -2.11
N LYS A 22 6.93 -15.56 -2.71
CA LYS A 22 6.55 -15.38 -4.12
C LYS A 22 6.05 -13.95 -4.33
N ARG A 23 6.60 -13.24 -5.32
CA ARG A 23 6.13 -11.89 -5.70
C ARG A 23 4.72 -12.00 -6.28
N PRO A 24 3.83 -11.02 -6.07
CA PRO A 24 2.51 -11.00 -6.70
C PRO A 24 2.68 -11.03 -8.22
N ILE A 25 1.87 -11.87 -8.88
CA ILE A 25 1.82 -11.99 -10.32
C ILE A 25 1.24 -10.68 -10.86
N ARG A 26 1.92 -10.08 -11.85
CA ARG A 26 1.50 -8.82 -12.47
C ARG A 26 1.69 -8.88 -13.97
N ILE A 27 0.77 -8.28 -14.69
CA ILE A 27 0.83 -8.16 -16.15
C ILE A 27 1.96 -7.20 -16.52
N SER A 28 2.60 -7.45 -17.67
CA SER A 28 3.64 -6.55 -18.14
C SER A 28 3.05 -5.17 -18.47
N SER A 29 3.76 -4.11 -18.07
CA SER A 29 3.40 -2.73 -18.41
C SER A 29 3.55 -2.42 -19.91
N SER A 30 4.32 -3.23 -20.63
CA SER A 30 4.42 -3.15 -22.09
C SER A 30 3.25 -3.90 -22.74
N TRP A 31 2.48 -3.22 -23.58
CA TRP A 31 1.36 -3.74 -24.38
C TRP A 31 1.78 -4.66 -25.53
N ARG A 32 2.99 -5.21 -25.48
CA ARG A 32 3.59 -6.09 -26.50
C ARG A 32 2.79 -7.37 -26.76
N TRP A 33 1.91 -7.75 -25.83
CA TRP A 33 1.07 -8.94 -25.92
C TRP A 33 -0.25 -8.66 -26.67
N ASP A 34 -0.60 -7.39 -26.97
CA ASP A 34 -1.74 -7.06 -27.83
C ASP A 34 -1.33 -7.20 -29.30
N ILE A 35 -1.45 -8.43 -29.81
CA ILE A 35 -1.05 -8.81 -31.16
C ILE A 35 -2.24 -9.31 -31.96
N ASP A 36 -2.18 -9.18 -33.28
CA ASP A 36 -3.11 -9.88 -34.16
C ASP A 36 -2.64 -11.32 -34.37
N ARG A 37 -3.51 -12.29 -34.03
CA ARG A 37 -3.26 -13.73 -34.22
C ARG A 37 -2.89 -14.05 -35.66
N ALA A 38 -3.49 -13.38 -36.65
CA ALA A 38 -3.23 -13.64 -38.08
C ALA A 38 -1.79 -13.30 -38.49
N THR A 39 -1.17 -12.35 -37.78
CA THR A 39 0.20 -11.88 -38.05
C THR A 39 1.26 -12.53 -37.16
N PHE A 40 0.84 -13.26 -36.13
CA PHE A 40 1.75 -13.85 -35.15
C PHE A 40 2.57 -14.99 -35.76
N ARG A 41 3.87 -15.02 -35.44
CA ARG A 41 4.79 -16.10 -35.80
C ARG A 41 5.44 -16.64 -34.54
N MET A 42 5.60 -17.96 -34.45
CA MET A 42 6.18 -18.60 -33.25
C MET A 42 7.59 -18.06 -32.92
N GLY A 43 8.39 -17.70 -33.94
CA GLY A 43 9.71 -17.09 -33.74
C GLY A 43 9.72 -15.71 -33.08
N THR A 44 8.56 -15.06 -32.89
CA THR A 44 8.45 -13.79 -32.15
C THR A 44 7.81 -13.95 -30.77
N LEU A 45 7.55 -15.18 -30.31
CA LEU A 45 6.87 -15.46 -29.03
C LEU A 45 7.49 -14.69 -27.86
N ASP A 46 8.80 -14.78 -27.65
CA ASP A 46 9.50 -14.13 -26.53
C ASP A 46 9.46 -12.58 -26.58
N LYS A 47 9.20 -12.02 -27.77
CA LYS A 47 9.04 -10.58 -27.95
C LYS A 47 7.67 -10.10 -27.49
N HIS A 48 6.66 -10.96 -27.49
CA HIS A 48 5.27 -10.62 -27.15
C HIS A 48 4.86 -11.15 -25.78
N PHE A 49 5.22 -12.38 -25.44
CA PHE A 49 4.82 -13.04 -24.19
C PHE A 49 6.04 -13.48 -23.39
N LYS A 50 6.37 -12.74 -22.33
CA LYS A 50 7.50 -13.10 -21.43
C LYS A 50 7.05 -13.87 -20.20
N LYS A 51 5.76 -13.87 -19.93
CA LYS A 51 5.16 -14.44 -18.72
C LYS A 51 3.78 -15.00 -19.02
N PRO A 52 3.30 -15.98 -18.24
CA PRO A 52 1.92 -16.47 -18.30
C PRO A 52 0.87 -15.36 -18.17
N ALA A 53 1.13 -14.35 -17.32
CA ALA A 53 0.26 -13.19 -17.17
C ALA A 53 0.07 -12.37 -18.47
N ASP A 54 1.07 -12.37 -19.38
CA ASP A 54 0.94 -11.70 -20.67
C ASP A 54 -0.07 -12.45 -21.58
N LEU A 55 -0.10 -13.79 -21.49
CA LEU A 55 -1.07 -14.62 -22.22
C LEU A 55 -2.49 -14.42 -21.68
N PHE A 56 -2.64 -14.37 -20.35
CA PHE A 56 -3.91 -14.00 -19.71
C PHE A 56 -4.41 -12.64 -20.22
N ALA A 57 -3.55 -11.61 -20.21
CA ALA A 57 -3.90 -10.26 -20.63
C ALA A 57 -4.38 -10.22 -22.09
N PHE A 58 -3.74 -10.98 -22.99
CA PHE A 58 -4.15 -11.09 -24.39
C PHE A 58 -5.58 -11.62 -24.56
N HIS A 59 -6.02 -12.56 -23.72
CA HIS A 59 -7.38 -13.12 -23.74
C HIS A 59 -8.40 -12.25 -23.01
N ALA A 60 -8.00 -11.62 -21.91
CA ALA A 60 -8.86 -10.75 -21.12
C ALA A 60 -9.18 -9.42 -21.82
N LEU A 61 -8.32 -8.97 -22.75
CA LEU A 61 -8.42 -7.67 -23.40
C LEU A 61 -9.77 -7.34 -24.05
N PRO A 62 -10.33 -8.18 -24.94
CA PRO A 62 -11.63 -7.89 -25.56
C PRO A 62 -12.76 -7.80 -24.54
N VAL A 63 -12.77 -8.67 -23.52
CA VAL A 63 -13.80 -8.70 -22.47
C VAL A 63 -13.76 -7.42 -21.66
N ILE A 64 -12.57 -7.00 -21.22
CA ILE A 64 -12.41 -5.81 -20.38
C ILE A 64 -12.62 -4.52 -21.16
N LYS A 65 -12.24 -4.47 -22.45
CA LYS A 65 -12.61 -3.36 -23.33
C LYS A 65 -14.13 -3.25 -23.50
N GLY A 66 -14.84 -4.38 -23.58
CA GLY A 66 -16.31 -4.40 -23.56
C GLY A 66 -16.91 -3.91 -22.25
N GLU A 67 -16.33 -4.31 -21.11
CA GLU A 67 -16.78 -3.93 -19.76
C GLU A 67 -16.59 -2.44 -19.46
N LEU A 68 -15.40 -1.89 -19.77
CA LEU A 68 -15.06 -0.49 -19.44
C LEU A 68 -15.52 0.51 -20.51
N GLY A 69 -15.88 0.03 -21.70
CA GLY A 69 -16.31 0.85 -22.82
C GLY A 69 -15.16 1.52 -23.59
N PRO A 70 -15.47 2.19 -24.72
CA PRO A 70 -14.48 2.69 -25.67
C PRO A 70 -13.64 3.88 -25.15
N GLY A 71 -14.06 4.53 -24.07
CA GLY A 71 -13.33 5.65 -23.44
C GLY A 71 -12.26 5.23 -22.44
N ALA A 72 -12.14 3.93 -22.14
CA ALA A 72 -11.21 3.44 -21.12
C ALA A 72 -9.75 3.65 -21.54
N THR A 73 -8.93 4.17 -20.63
CA THR A 73 -7.49 4.29 -20.90
C THR A 73 -6.81 2.93 -20.80
N ASN A 74 -5.63 2.81 -21.41
CA ASN A 74 -4.81 1.61 -21.26
C ASN A 74 -4.48 1.32 -19.78
N ASP A 75 -4.25 2.35 -18.96
CA ASP A 75 -3.98 2.12 -17.53
C ASP A 75 -5.21 1.58 -16.78
N ASP A 76 -6.42 2.01 -17.13
CA ASP A 76 -7.67 1.48 -16.54
C ASP A 76 -7.88 0.02 -16.92
N ILE A 77 -7.69 -0.33 -18.20
CA ILE A 77 -7.81 -1.71 -18.69
C ILE A 77 -6.80 -2.61 -17.97
N ARG A 78 -5.54 -2.17 -17.86
CA ARG A 78 -4.49 -2.95 -17.20
C ARG A 78 -4.74 -3.09 -15.71
N LEU A 79 -5.21 -2.03 -15.04
CA LEU A 79 -5.57 -2.09 -13.62
C LEU A 79 -6.67 -3.13 -13.40
N ARG A 80 -7.71 -3.11 -14.24
CA ARG A 80 -8.81 -4.08 -14.17
C ARG A 80 -8.33 -5.51 -14.41
N MET A 81 -7.42 -5.72 -15.36
CA MET A 81 -6.81 -7.04 -15.58
C MET A 81 -5.98 -7.52 -14.39
N ASP A 82 -5.16 -6.64 -13.79
CA ASP A 82 -4.35 -6.98 -12.61
C ASP A 82 -5.24 -7.33 -11.40
N GLU A 83 -6.39 -6.66 -11.24
CA GLU A 83 -7.42 -7.00 -10.23
C GLU A 83 -7.96 -8.40 -10.46
N ILE A 84 -8.47 -8.70 -11.66
CA ILE A 84 -9.03 -10.03 -11.99
C ILE A 84 -7.96 -11.12 -11.78
N LEU A 85 -6.74 -10.89 -12.27
CA LEU A 85 -5.63 -11.84 -12.12
C LEU A 85 -5.27 -12.10 -10.64
N SER A 86 -5.44 -11.09 -9.77
CA SER A 86 -5.20 -11.23 -8.33
C SER A 86 -6.31 -11.96 -7.58
N GLU A 87 -7.52 -11.97 -8.13
CA GLU A 87 -8.70 -12.66 -7.57
C GLU A 87 -8.79 -14.12 -8.05
N LEU A 88 -8.06 -14.50 -9.11
CA LEU A 88 -8.08 -15.87 -9.63
C LEU A 88 -7.56 -16.90 -8.61
N PRO A 89 -8.25 -18.03 -8.44
CA PRO A 89 -7.74 -19.16 -7.67
C PRO A 89 -6.38 -19.65 -8.20
N LEU A 90 -5.52 -20.13 -7.30
CA LEU A 90 -4.21 -20.68 -7.67
C LEU A 90 -4.29 -21.81 -8.70
N THR A 91 -5.40 -22.55 -8.73
CA THR A 91 -5.66 -23.60 -9.72
C THR A 91 -5.82 -23.03 -11.13
N GLU A 92 -6.51 -21.90 -11.28
CA GLU A 92 -6.67 -21.22 -12.57
C GLU A 92 -5.36 -20.57 -13.02
N ILE A 93 -4.63 -19.96 -12.09
CA ILE A 93 -3.29 -19.42 -12.37
C ILE A 93 -2.37 -20.53 -12.92
N LYS A 94 -2.39 -21.71 -12.31
CA LYS A 94 -1.61 -22.86 -12.78
C LYS A 94 -2.02 -23.28 -14.20
N ARG A 95 -3.31 -23.25 -14.53
CA ARG A 95 -3.76 -23.56 -15.90
C ARG A 95 -3.25 -22.53 -16.92
N TRP A 96 -3.15 -21.25 -16.54
CA TRP A 96 -2.50 -20.25 -17.40
C TRP A 96 -1.00 -20.53 -17.59
N ASP A 97 -0.31 -21.00 -16.55
CA ASP A 97 1.09 -21.46 -16.68
C ASP A 97 1.19 -22.66 -17.64
N ASP A 98 0.26 -23.61 -17.55
CA ASP A 98 0.20 -24.79 -18.43
C ASP A 98 -0.10 -24.38 -19.89
N SER A 99 -1.09 -23.49 -20.12
CA SER A 99 -1.41 -22.95 -21.45
C SER A 99 -0.26 -22.14 -22.04
N PHE A 100 0.46 -21.38 -21.21
CA PHE A 100 1.67 -20.67 -21.66
C PHE A 100 2.78 -21.65 -22.05
N SER A 101 2.94 -22.74 -21.32
CA SER A 101 3.90 -23.79 -21.65
C SER A 101 3.54 -24.49 -22.98
N LYS A 102 2.25 -24.77 -23.22
CA LYS A 102 1.77 -25.29 -24.51
C LYS A 102 2.09 -24.34 -25.66
N LEU A 103 1.86 -23.04 -25.46
CA LEU A 103 2.19 -22.01 -26.44
C LEU A 103 3.70 -21.96 -26.73
N GLN A 104 4.55 -22.05 -25.69
CA GLN A 104 6.01 -22.15 -25.85
C GLN A 104 6.45 -23.40 -26.63
N ASN A 105 5.68 -24.49 -26.52
CA ASN A 105 5.92 -25.73 -27.25
C ASN A 105 5.34 -25.73 -28.68
N GLY A 106 4.82 -24.60 -29.16
CA GLY A 106 4.36 -24.46 -30.54
C GLY A 106 2.84 -24.50 -30.73
N ASP A 107 2.06 -24.65 -29.66
CA ASP A 107 0.60 -24.69 -29.77
C ASP A 107 0.00 -23.28 -29.94
N VAL A 108 -0.10 -22.85 -31.20
CA VAL A 108 -0.68 -21.54 -31.58
C VAL A 108 -2.19 -21.46 -31.25
N ASN A 109 -2.87 -22.58 -30.99
CA ASN A 109 -4.29 -22.56 -30.64
C ASN A 109 -4.54 -21.89 -29.28
N MET A 110 -3.52 -21.80 -28.43
CA MET A 110 -3.57 -21.03 -27.19
C MET A 110 -3.76 -19.52 -27.41
N LEU A 111 -3.64 -19.02 -28.65
CA LEU A 111 -3.97 -17.63 -29.02
C LEU A 111 -5.37 -17.48 -29.65
N GLY A 112 -6.18 -18.54 -29.67
CA GLY A 112 -7.56 -18.46 -30.12
C GLY A 112 -8.43 -17.70 -29.12
N ARG A 113 -8.89 -16.51 -29.49
CA ARG A 113 -9.94 -15.80 -28.73
C ARG A 113 -11.27 -16.43 -29.07
N THR A 114 -11.99 -16.95 -28.08
CA THR A 114 -13.39 -17.31 -28.26
C THR A 114 -14.17 -16.03 -28.48
N VAL A 115 -14.60 -15.79 -29.72
CA VAL A 115 -15.52 -14.69 -30.03
C VAL A 115 -16.80 -14.99 -29.27
N THR A 116 -17.06 -14.28 -28.18
CA THR A 116 -18.37 -14.33 -27.53
C THR A 116 -19.39 -13.81 -28.55
N PRO A 117 -20.36 -14.63 -28.99
CA PRO A 117 -21.41 -14.16 -29.87
C PRO A 117 -22.15 -13.01 -29.19
N ASP A 118 -22.40 -11.97 -29.98
CA ASP A 118 -23.04 -10.71 -29.60
C ASP A 118 -24.49 -10.98 -29.15
N HIS A 119 -24.67 -11.36 -27.89
CA HIS A 119 -25.97 -11.62 -27.28
C HIS A 119 -26.13 -10.74 -26.04
N GLY A 120 -26.93 -9.67 -26.20
CA GLY A 120 -27.21 -8.65 -25.21
C GLY A 120 -28.02 -9.13 -24.01
N GLN A 121 -27.41 -9.94 -23.14
CA GLN A 121 -27.89 -10.16 -21.78
C GLN A 121 -26.78 -9.92 -20.74
N PRO A 122 -27.04 -9.14 -19.67
CA PRO A 122 -26.09 -8.90 -18.61
C PRO A 122 -26.03 -10.12 -17.70
N THR A 123 -25.12 -11.05 -17.99
CA THR A 123 -24.66 -12.05 -17.03
C THR A 123 -23.31 -11.62 -16.46
N SER A 124 -23.05 -12.02 -15.21
CA SER A 124 -21.88 -11.64 -14.40
C SER A 124 -20.55 -11.69 -15.16
N PRO A 125 -19.56 -10.84 -14.81
CA PRO A 125 -18.28 -10.73 -15.52
C PRO A 125 -17.42 -11.97 -15.24
N HIS A 126 -17.70 -13.07 -15.94
CA HIS A 126 -16.78 -14.20 -16.03
C HIS A 126 -15.92 -14.02 -17.28
N VAL A 127 -14.63 -13.73 -17.07
CA VAL A 127 -13.62 -13.85 -18.12
C VAL A 127 -13.73 -15.25 -18.73
N ALA A 128 -13.77 -15.30 -20.07
CA ALA A 128 -13.93 -16.52 -20.84
C ALA A 128 -13.06 -17.67 -20.30
N GLY A 129 -13.66 -18.87 -20.25
CA GLY A 129 -12.97 -20.09 -19.84
C GLY A 129 -11.68 -20.31 -20.65
N ILE A 130 -10.69 -20.92 -20.00
CA ILE A 130 -9.35 -21.14 -20.55
C ILE A 130 -9.41 -21.78 -21.95
N PRO A 131 -8.65 -21.26 -22.94
CA PRO A 131 -8.62 -21.83 -24.28
C PRO A 131 -8.12 -23.28 -24.26
N GLY A 132 -8.90 -24.21 -24.81
CA GLY A 132 -8.50 -25.60 -25.04
C GLY A 132 -8.99 -26.65 -24.03
N SER A 133 -10.05 -26.36 -23.26
CA SER A 133 -10.72 -27.39 -22.45
C SER A 133 -11.75 -28.17 -23.27
N ASP A 134 -11.30 -28.86 -24.33
CA ASP A 134 -12.14 -29.88 -24.97
C ASP A 134 -12.09 -31.15 -24.13
N ASN A 135 -13.22 -31.50 -23.51
CA ASN A 135 -13.48 -32.85 -23.08
C ASN A 135 -13.46 -33.74 -24.33
N VAL A 136 -12.45 -34.59 -24.43
CA VAL A 136 -12.34 -35.64 -25.44
C VAL A 136 -13.53 -36.58 -25.26
N GLN A 137 -14.50 -36.50 -26.16
CA GLN A 137 -15.44 -37.57 -26.43
C GLN A 137 -15.08 -38.10 -27.82
N GLU A 138 -14.61 -39.35 -27.85
CA GLU A 138 -14.28 -40.10 -29.05
C GLU A 138 -15.41 -40.01 -30.08
N ARG A 139 -15.08 -39.65 -31.32
CA ARG A 139 -15.87 -40.04 -32.47
C ARG A 139 -15.04 -40.16 -33.74
N ASP A 140 -15.28 -41.28 -34.39
CA ASP A 140 -14.67 -41.83 -35.59
C ASP A 140 -14.67 -40.91 -36.82
N GLU A 141 -13.62 -41.15 -37.62
CA GLU A 141 -13.53 -41.16 -39.08
C GLU A 141 -14.55 -40.36 -39.90
N THR A 142 -14.07 -39.40 -40.71
CA THR A 142 -13.87 -39.57 -42.17
C THR A 142 -13.39 -38.26 -42.83
N ALA A 143 -12.40 -38.38 -43.71
CA ALA A 143 -11.95 -37.33 -44.62
C ALA A 143 -13.00 -37.08 -45.74
N PRO A 144 -12.95 -35.94 -46.48
CA PRO A 144 -12.05 -35.89 -47.63
C PRO A 144 -11.43 -34.51 -48.00
N THR A 145 -10.25 -34.65 -48.61
CA THR A 145 -9.47 -33.82 -49.54
C THR A 145 -10.22 -32.81 -50.43
N ILE A 146 -9.77 -31.54 -50.48
CA ILE A 146 -9.85 -30.65 -51.67
C ILE A 146 -8.58 -29.76 -51.76
N ARG A 147 -8.24 -29.43 -53.02
CA ARG A 147 -6.97 -29.02 -53.63
C ARG A 147 -6.54 -27.55 -53.43
N ARG A 148 -5.20 -27.38 -53.56
CA ARG A 148 -4.40 -26.29 -54.18
C ARG A 148 -5.15 -25.08 -54.75
N ASP A 149 -4.61 -23.89 -54.47
CA ASP A 149 -4.12 -23.03 -55.56
C ASP A 149 -2.96 -22.11 -55.12
N ASP A 150 -2.05 -21.92 -56.08
CA ASP A 150 -0.82 -21.13 -56.06
C ASP A 150 -1.08 -19.64 -56.36
N ARG A 151 -0.08 -18.80 -55.98
CA ARG A 151 0.32 -17.44 -56.46
C ARG A 151 0.49 -16.50 -55.26
N GLY A 152 1.55 -15.71 -55.08
CA GLY A 152 2.75 -15.43 -55.85
C GLY A 152 3.42 -14.18 -55.24
N VAL A 153 4.75 -14.20 -55.17
CA VAL A 153 5.71 -13.08 -55.31
C VAL A 153 5.41 -11.71 -54.67
N ALA A 154 6.23 -11.29 -53.69
CA ALA A 154 7.20 -10.18 -53.83
C ALA A 154 7.86 -9.81 -52.48
N ARG A 155 9.09 -9.29 -52.58
CA ARG A 155 10.09 -8.99 -51.54
C ARG A 155 10.35 -7.45 -51.56
N PRO A 156 11.34 -6.89 -50.82
CA PRO A 156 11.24 -6.33 -49.48
C PRO A 156 11.46 -4.79 -49.42
N GLY A 157 11.05 -4.14 -48.33
CA GLY A 157 11.35 -2.72 -48.06
C GLY A 157 12.04 -2.54 -46.72
N ILE A 158 13.33 -2.23 -46.75
CA ILE A 158 14.17 -1.85 -45.61
C ILE A 158 14.00 -0.35 -45.37
N MET A 159 13.64 0.07 -44.15
CA MET A 159 13.90 1.43 -43.68
C MET A 159 14.34 1.42 -42.22
N SER A 160 15.57 1.88 -42.01
CA SER A 160 16.18 2.20 -40.72
C SER A 160 15.77 3.61 -40.31
N HIS A 161 15.38 3.80 -39.04
CA HIS A 161 15.48 5.12 -38.39
C HIS A 161 15.84 4.97 -36.89
N GLU A 162 16.71 5.89 -36.48
CA GLU A 162 17.28 6.15 -35.16
C GLU A 162 16.26 6.47 -34.05
N PRO A 163 16.66 6.40 -32.76
CA PRO A 163 15.76 6.62 -31.63
C PRO A 163 15.69 8.09 -31.20
N GLU A 164 14.47 8.62 -31.09
CA GLU A 164 14.17 9.89 -30.43
C GLU A 164 14.23 9.78 -28.89
N HIS A 165 14.86 10.79 -28.29
CA HIS A 165 14.88 11.05 -26.85
C HIS A 165 13.51 11.54 -26.34
N VAL A 166 12.82 10.72 -25.54
CA VAL A 166 11.57 11.13 -24.87
C VAL A 166 11.86 11.79 -23.51
N ARG A 167 11.76 13.12 -23.48
CA ARG A 167 11.55 13.94 -22.27
C ARG A 167 10.16 13.65 -21.69
N ARG A 168 10.06 13.28 -20.42
CA ARG A 168 8.78 13.21 -19.69
C ARG A 168 8.46 14.56 -19.06
N ASN A 169 7.47 15.25 -19.60
CA ASN A 169 6.79 16.36 -18.93
C ASN A 169 5.64 15.81 -18.08
N CYS A 170 5.49 16.38 -16.89
CA CYS A 170 4.44 16.08 -15.94
C CYS A 170 3.37 17.18 -16.09
N SER A 171 2.23 16.88 -16.71
CA SER A 171 1.05 17.75 -16.74
C SER A 171 -0.02 17.18 -15.83
N VAL A 172 -0.59 18.03 -14.98
CA VAL A 172 -1.74 17.72 -14.12
C VAL A 172 -2.89 18.56 -14.64
N ALA A 173 -4.02 17.91 -14.95
CA ALA A 173 -5.28 18.55 -15.27
C ALA A 173 -6.02 18.89 -13.97
N GLU A 174 -6.44 20.14 -13.84
CA GLU A 174 -7.34 20.63 -12.79
C GLU A 174 -8.79 20.25 -13.15
N VAL A 175 -9.49 19.61 -12.22
CA VAL A 175 -10.93 19.36 -12.33
C VAL A 175 -11.63 20.21 -11.27
N GLU A 176 -12.40 21.18 -11.76
CA GLU A 176 -13.24 22.10 -11.01
C GLU A 176 -14.53 21.37 -10.58
N VAL A 177 -14.77 21.26 -9.27
CA VAL A 177 -16.00 20.67 -8.71
C VAL A 177 -16.91 21.78 -8.20
N LYS A 178 -18.08 21.91 -8.84
CA LYS A 178 -19.16 22.82 -8.45
C LYS A 178 -19.81 22.37 -7.13
N ARG A 179 -20.11 23.38 -6.31
CA ARG A 179 -20.67 23.31 -4.97
C ARG A 179 -22.20 23.44 -5.07
N GLU A 180 -22.94 22.42 -4.65
CA GLU A 180 -24.40 22.48 -4.52
C GLU A 180 -24.82 22.85 -3.10
N GLN A 181 -25.99 23.48 -3.05
CA GLN A 181 -26.53 24.35 -2.02
C GLN A 181 -27.38 23.56 -1.03
N GLU A 182 -27.24 23.86 0.26
CA GLU A 182 -28.02 23.27 1.35
C GLU A 182 -29.48 23.76 1.34
N VAL A 183 -30.43 22.84 1.51
CA VAL A 183 -31.82 23.13 1.90
C VAL A 183 -32.05 22.51 3.28
N GLY A 184 -32.46 23.37 4.22
CA GLY A 184 -32.64 23.02 5.62
C GLY A 184 -33.90 22.20 5.90
N ALA A 185 -33.82 21.37 6.93
CA ALA A 185 -34.97 20.83 7.63
C ALA A 185 -34.66 20.81 9.14
N GLN A 186 -35.45 21.59 9.88
CA GLN A 186 -35.51 21.57 11.34
C GLN A 186 -36.29 20.33 11.76
N ILE A 187 -35.71 19.50 12.63
CA ILE A 187 -36.43 18.43 13.31
C ILE A 187 -36.20 18.57 14.81
N LEU A 188 -37.33 18.72 15.52
CA LEU A 188 -37.48 18.75 16.96
C LEU A 188 -36.84 17.53 17.64
N VAL A 189 -36.11 17.75 18.73
CA VAL A 189 -35.66 16.71 19.65
C VAL A 189 -36.45 16.86 20.96
N PRO A 190 -37.04 15.78 21.50
CA PRO A 190 -37.65 15.81 22.82
C PRO A 190 -36.61 15.63 23.94
N HIS A 191 -36.91 16.33 25.02
CA HIS A 191 -36.17 16.44 26.26
C HIS A 191 -36.43 15.21 27.15
N GLU A 192 -35.38 14.50 27.56
CA GLU A 192 -35.47 13.51 28.66
C GLU A 192 -34.32 13.69 29.67
N GLU A 193 -34.70 13.47 30.92
CA GLU A 193 -34.08 13.84 32.19
C GLU A 193 -32.85 12.98 32.53
N SER A 194 -31.72 13.60 32.86
CA SER A 194 -31.19 13.74 34.23
C SER A 194 -31.16 12.45 35.08
N VAL A 195 -30.04 11.72 34.99
CA VAL A 195 -29.55 10.87 36.09
C VAL A 195 -28.09 11.22 36.34
N MET A 196 -27.81 11.71 37.55
CA MET A 196 -26.46 12.00 38.03
C MET A 196 -25.64 10.71 38.07
N ASN A 197 -24.42 10.74 37.52
CA ASN A 197 -23.39 9.76 37.87
C ASN A 197 -22.00 10.39 37.82
N GLU A 198 -21.20 9.94 38.78
CA GLU A 198 -19.96 10.53 39.27
C GLU A 198 -18.93 10.82 38.17
N THR A 199 -18.40 12.04 38.24
CA THR A 199 -17.38 12.54 37.32
C THR A 199 -16.05 11.88 37.63
N ILE A 200 -15.72 10.82 36.90
CA ILE A 200 -14.34 10.35 36.79
C ILE A 200 -13.55 11.43 36.05
N SER A 201 -12.64 12.08 36.77
CA SER A 201 -11.71 13.09 36.27
C SER A 201 -10.79 12.51 35.20
N LEU A 202 -11.22 12.56 33.94
CA LEU A 202 -10.36 12.36 32.78
C LEU A 202 -9.25 13.42 32.78
N PRO A 203 -8.00 13.10 32.37
CA PRO A 203 -7.00 14.10 32.04
C PRO A 203 -7.45 14.84 30.77
N ARG A 204 -8.34 15.80 30.95
CA ARG A 204 -8.84 16.68 29.89
C ARG A 204 -7.72 17.68 29.60
N ARG A 205 -7.08 17.59 28.43
CA ARG A 205 -6.45 18.76 27.80
C ARG A 205 -7.55 19.76 27.41
N LEU A 206 -8.21 20.37 28.39
CA LEU A 206 -8.92 21.64 28.20
C LEU A 206 -7.86 22.73 28.17
N SER A 207 -7.17 22.87 27.05
CA SER A 207 -6.53 24.14 26.73
C SER A 207 -7.62 25.03 26.14
N THR A 208 -8.11 25.98 26.94
CA THR A 208 -9.09 26.99 26.54
C THR A 208 -8.51 28.13 25.69
N GLU A 209 -7.32 27.96 25.12
CA GLU A 209 -6.79 28.88 24.10
C GLU A 209 -6.79 28.22 22.71
N PRO A 210 -7.52 28.77 21.71
CA PRO A 210 -7.62 28.21 20.37
C PRO A 210 -6.38 28.49 19.49
N GLN A 211 -5.27 28.97 20.06
CA GLN A 211 -3.99 28.91 19.37
C GLN A 211 -3.40 27.52 19.53
N MET A 212 -3.87 26.59 18.68
CA MET A 212 -3.22 25.31 18.49
C MET A 212 -1.74 25.55 18.24
N ASN A 213 -0.90 25.24 19.23
CA ASN A 213 0.55 25.40 19.11
C ASN A 213 1.02 24.43 18.02
N LEU A 214 1.20 24.94 16.80
CA LEU A 214 1.61 24.16 15.61
C LEU A 214 2.90 23.37 15.86
N MET A 215 3.75 23.83 16.79
CA MET A 215 4.96 23.10 17.20
C MET A 215 4.64 21.76 17.87
N SER A 216 3.49 21.63 18.54
CA SER A 216 3.04 20.37 19.13
C SER A 216 2.56 19.36 18.09
N GLN A 217 2.05 19.84 16.94
CA GLN A 217 1.51 19.02 15.86
C GLN A 217 2.57 18.64 14.82
N THR A 218 3.59 19.48 14.64
CA THR A 218 4.67 19.26 13.66
C THR A 218 6.02 19.42 14.34
N PRO A 219 6.37 18.52 15.28
CA PRO A 219 7.57 18.71 16.10
C PRO A 219 8.86 18.70 15.27
N ILE A 220 8.97 17.90 14.19
CA ILE A 220 10.18 17.90 13.37
C ILE A 220 10.33 19.24 12.66
N VAL A 221 9.30 19.69 11.95
CA VAL A 221 9.31 20.99 11.27
C VAL A 221 9.52 22.12 12.28
N GLY A 222 8.81 22.11 13.41
CA GLY A 222 8.92 23.11 14.47
C GLY A 222 10.34 23.22 15.04
N HIS A 223 11.03 22.09 15.24
CA HIS A 223 12.41 22.08 15.72
C HIS A 223 13.42 22.50 14.64
N LEU A 224 13.28 22.02 13.40
CA LEU A 224 14.24 22.30 12.34
C LEU A 224 14.08 23.72 11.75
N TRP A 225 12.85 24.20 11.66
CA TRP A 225 12.54 25.54 11.16
C TRP A 225 12.59 26.59 12.28
N GLY A 226 12.08 26.27 13.47
CA GLY A 226 11.95 27.19 14.60
C GLY A 226 10.52 27.73 14.78
N SER A 227 10.39 28.78 15.59
CA SER A 227 9.12 29.45 15.87
C SER A 227 8.66 30.45 14.81
N GLU A 228 9.46 30.66 13.75
CA GLU A 228 9.12 31.57 12.65
C GLU A 228 7.83 31.10 11.94
N THR A 229 6.91 32.03 11.70
CA THR A 229 5.70 31.76 10.93
C THR A 229 6.06 31.47 9.48
N LEU A 230 5.69 30.29 8.99
CA LEU A 230 5.96 29.87 7.62
C LEU A 230 5.00 30.56 6.65
N THR A 231 5.56 31.31 5.70
CA THR A 231 4.83 31.93 4.59
C THR A 231 5.24 31.32 3.25
N ASP A 232 4.46 31.53 2.20
CA ASP A 232 4.78 31.06 0.84
C ASP A 232 6.14 31.59 0.33
N LYS A 233 6.45 32.85 0.67
CA LYS A 233 7.72 33.50 0.31
C LYS A 233 8.94 32.86 0.97
N ASP A 234 8.74 32.10 2.04
CA ASP A 234 9.83 31.45 2.76
C ASP A 234 10.30 30.16 2.10
N PHE A 235 9.66 29.68 1.03
CA PHE A 235 9.98 28.38 0.40
C PHE A 235 11.49 28.15 0.20
N GLY A 236 12.20 29.10 -0.42
CA GLY A 236 13.64 28.98 -0.68
C GLY A 236 14.47 28.89 0.60
N LYS A 237 14.18 29.76 1.58
CA LYS A 237 14.84 29.79 2.89
C LYS A 237 14.54 28.51 3.68
N PHE A 238 13.29 28.06 3.68
CA PHE A 238 12.82 26.83 4.31
C PHE A 238 13.52 25.61 3.74
N LEU A 239 13.46 25.43 2.42
CA LEU A 239 14.08 24.29 1.76
C LEU A 239 15.60 24.26 1.99
N GLY A 240 16.26 25.42 1.81
CA GLY A 240 17.70 25.54 2.04
C GLY A 240 18.10 25.19 3.48
N LYS A 241 17.34 25.68 4.48
CA LYS A 241 17.59 25.38 5.89
C LYS A 241 17.37 23.91 6.22
N ILE A 242 16.21 23.35 5.85
CA ILE A 242 15.87 21.94 6.14
C ILE A 242 16.88 21.01 5.46
N MET A 243 17.15 21.19 4.16
CA MET A 243 18.09 20.33 3.45
C MET A 243 19.53 20.53 3.92
N GLY A 244 19.92 21.75 4.32
CA GLY A 244 21.21 22.01 4.95
C GLY A 244 21.39 21.20 6.23
N ILE A 245 20.39 21.21 7.13
CA ILE A 245 20.41 20.43 8.37
C ILE A 245 20.42 18.92 8.07
N ILE A 246 19.59 18.47 7.13
CA ILE A 246 19.56 17.05 6.72
C ILE A 246 20.91 16.62 6.16
N ASN A 247 21.55 17.41 5.30
CA ASN A 247 22.87 17.10 4.74
C ASN A 247 23.96 17.07 5.80
N GLN A 248 23.92 17.99 6.76
CA GLN A 248 24.88 18.05 7.86
C GLN A 248 24.78 16.82 8.77
N ARG A 249 23.54 16.39 9.09
CA ARG A 249 23.28 15.34 10.08
C ARG A 249 23.28 13.94 9.48
N LEU A 250 22.97 13.83 8.19
CA LEU A 250 22.82 12.58 7.46
C LEU A 250 23.78 12.59 6.25
N PRO A 251 25.00 12.07 6.40
CA PRO A 251 26.03 12.19 5.38
C PRO A 251 25.66 11.45 4.08
N MET A 252 25.01 10.28 4.19
CA MET A 252 24.58 9.50 3.03
C MET A 252 23.40 10.13 2.30
N ASP A 253 23.32 9.99 0.98
CA ASP A 253 22.19 10.50 0.18
C ASP A 253 20.96 9.61 0.23
N THR A 254 21.14 8.36 0.64
CA THR A 254 20.09 7.37 0.74
C THR A 254 20.17 6.60 2.06
N TYR A 255 19.01 6.22 2.58
CA TYR A 255 18.86 5.38 3.76
C TYR A 255 17.79 4.34 3.52
N GLU A 256 17.92 3.19 4.14
CA GLU A 256 16.91 2.13 4.09
C GLU A 256 16.09 2.16 5.38
N LEU A 257 14.77 2.24 5.24
CA LEU A 257 13.84 2.13 6.37
C LEU A 257 12.97 0.89 6.18
N SER A 258 13.10 -0.07 7.09
CA SER A 258 12.24 -1.25 7.13
C SER A 258 10.89 -0.89 7.74
N TYR A 259 9.80 -1.45 7.24
CA TYR A 259 8.47 -1.35 7.84
C TYR A 259 7.92 -2.74 8.06
N PHE A 260 7.06 -2.91 9.06
CA PHE A 260 6.42 -4.20 9.35
C PHE A 260 5.78 -4.79 8.08
N GLY A 261 6.30 -5.94 7.66
CA GLY A 261 5.75 -6.73 6.56
C GLY A 261 5.86 -6.14 5.15
N SER A 262 6.32 -4.90 5.03
CA SER A 262 6.60 -4.26 3.74
C SER A 262 8.04 -4.47 3.33
N LYS A 263 8.31 -4.29 2.03
CA LYS A 263 9.69 -4.14 1.57
C LYS A 263 10.27 -2.88 2.22
N SER A 264 11.56 -2.94 2.56
CA SER A 264 12.26 -1.75 3.00
C SER A 264 12.09 -0.62 1.98
N LYS A 265 11.83 0.58 2.48
CA LYS A 265 11.72 1.78 1.67
C LYS A 265 13.08 2.44 1.60
N LEU A 266 13.57 2.66 0.39
CA LEU A 266 14.75 3.50 0.16
C LEU A 266 14.32 4.97 0.24
N LEU A 267 14.84 5.68 1.23
CA LEU A 267 14.74 7.12 1.39
C LEU A 267 15.84 7.77 0.54
N SER A 268 15.50 8.84 -0.18
CA SER A 268 16.46 9.59 -1.02
C SER A 268 16.27 11.08 -0.79
N LYS A 269 17.37 11.81 -0.55
CA LYS A 269 17.33 13.26 -0.28
C LYS A 269 16.68 14.03 -1.43
N ARG A 270 16.89 13.57 -2.67
CA ARG A 270 16.24 14.13 -3.86
C ARG A 270 14.72 13.99 -3.82
N ILE A 271 14.21 12.85 -3.35
CA ILE A 271 12.77 12.63 -3.20
C ILE A 271 12.24 13.52 -2.08
N LEU A 272 12.95 13.61 -0.95
CA LEU A 272 12.58 14.53 0.15
C LEU A 272 12.50 15.98 -0.32
N GLU A 273 13.49 16.46 -1.07
CA GLU A 273 13.50 17.81 -1.63
C GLU A 273 12.30 18.05 -2.56
N CYS A 274 11.98 17.06 -3.41
CA CYS A 274 10.82 17.10 -4.29
C CYS A 274 9.51 17.16 -3.49
N ASP A 275 9.37 16.35 -2.45
CA ASP A 275 8.19 16.29 -1.60
C ASP A 275 7.97 17.61 -0.84
N ILE A 276 9.04 18.20 -0.29
CA ILE A 276 8.97 19.52 0.35
C ILE A 276 8.58 20.58 -0.68
N ARG A 277 9.20 20.59 -1.87
CA ARG A 277 8.85 21.53 -2.94
C ARG A 277 7.40 21.41 -3.36
N ASN A 278 6.88 20.19 -3.47
CA ASN A 278 5.49 19.95 -3.85
C ASN A 278 4.51 20.38 -2.75
N ALA A 279 4.93 20.38 -1.47
CA ALA A 279 4.09 20.89 -0.39
C ALA A 279 3.76 22.38 -0.55
N PHE A 280 4.70 23.18 -1.05
CA PHE A 280 4.51 24.61 -1.30
C PHE A 280 3.77 24.94 -2.60
N LYS A 281 3.70 24.01 -3.56
CA LYS A 281 3.08 24.25 -4.89
C LYS A 281 1.54 24.22 -4.91
N SER A 282 0.88 24.14 -3.75
CA SER A 282 -0.59 24.12 -3.68
C SER A 282 -1.16 25.44 -4.18
N ALA A 283 -2.22 25.40 -5.01
CA ALA A 283 -2.91 26.58 -5.52
C ALA A 283 -3.38 27.54 -4.41
N SER A 284 -3.71 26.98 -3.24
CA SER A 284 -3.90 27.73 -1.99
C SER A 284 -2.83 27.32 -0.98
N PHE A 285 -1.97 28.27 -0.59
CA PHE A 285 -1.03 28.08 0.49
C PHE A 285 -1.77 28.02 1.83
N SER A 286 -1.59 26.94 2.59
CA SER A 286 -1.98 26.84 3.99
C SER A 286 -0.75 26.43 4.79
N ARG A 287 -0.38 27.26 5.76
CA ARG A 287 0.77 27.03 6.63
C ARG A 287 0.71 25.65 7.28
N GLU A 288 -0.45 25.30 7.82
CA GLU A 288 -0.69 24.05 8.52
C GLU A 288 -0.52 22.88 7.55
N ARG A 289 -1.15 22.95 6.37
CA ARG A 289 -1.04 21.93 5.33
C ARG A 289 0.42 21.72 4.90
N VAL A 290 1.15 22.80 4.64
CA VAL A 290 2.56 22.72 4.23
C VAL A 290 3.42 22.10 5.33
N ALA A 291 3.26 22.57 6.58
CA ALA A 291 3.97 22.02 7.73
C ALA A 291 3.68 20.53 7.89
N TYR A 292 2.43 20.11 7.77
CA TYR A 292 2.03 18.70 7.87
C TYR A 292 2.62 17.82 6.76
N GLN A 293 2.63 18.32 5.53
CA GLN A 293 3.20 17.58 4.42
C GLN A 293 4.72 17.43 4.58
N CYS A 294 5.40 18.51 4.99
CA CYS A 294 6.84 18.47 5.28
C CYS A 294 7.15 17.54 6.46
N GLU A 295 6.38 17.61 7.56
CA GLU A 295 6.51 16.71 8.72
C GLU A 295 6.39 15.25 8.28
N SER A 296 5.36 14.92 7.51
CA SER A 296 5.13 13.56 7.00
C SER A 296 6.29 13.06 6.12
N SER A 297 6.96 13.95 5.38
CA SER A 297 8.10 13.62 4.53
C SER A 297 9.41 13.47 5.32
N LEU A 298 9.56 14.21 6.42
CA LEU A 298 10.73 14.18 7.30
C LEU A 298 10.68 13.02 8.31
N MET A 299 9.49 12.61 8.75
CA MET A 299 9.30 11.51 9.71
C MET A 299 10.11 10.24 9.39
N PRO A 300 10.10 9.69 8.16
CA PRO A 300 10.92 8.52 7.82
C PRO A 300 12.42 8.72 8.02
N TRP A 301 12.94 9.93 7.82
CA TRP A 301 14.36 10.23 7.99
C TRP A 301 14.75 10.24 9.46
N VAL A 302 13.91 10.85 10.30
CA VAL A 302 14.09 10.81 11.75
C VAL A 302 13.99 9.38 12.27
N ALA A 303 13.04 8.59 11.77
CA ALA A 303 12.88 7.19 12.13
C ALA A 303 14.08 6.32 11.72
N ALA A 304 14.68 6.61 10.55
CA ALA A 304 15.82 5.85 10.05
C ALA A 304 17.11 6.12 10.85
N GLN A 305 17.27 7.34 11.40
CA GLN A 305 18.47 7.76 12.13
C GLN A 305 18.10 8.63 13.35
N PRO A 306 17.48 8.08 14.39
CA PRO A 306 16.98 8.86 15.53
C PRO A 306 18.08 9.60 16.29
N ASN A 307 19.30 9.05 16.33
CA ASN A 307 20.45 9.67 17.00
C ASN A 307 20.91 10.98 16.34
N SER A 308 20.60 11.17 15.06
CA SER A 308 20.89 12.42 14.34
C SER A 308 19.89 13.54 14.69
N PHE A 309 18.81 13.25 15.41
CA PHE A 309 17.76 14.21 15.79
C PHE A 309 17.46 14.17 17.30
N PRO A 310 18.45 14.50 18.15
CA PRO A 310 18.31 14.41 19.61
C PRO A 310 17.17 15.26 20.18
N GLU A 311 16.79 16.35 19.51
CA GLU A 311 15.67 17.21 19.90
C GLU A 311 14.31 16.52 19.76
N ILE A 312 14.18 15.57 18.84
CA ILE A 312 12.94 14.81 18.61
C ILE A 312 12.83 13.60 19.56
N ARG A 313 13.93 13.23 20.23
CA ARG A 313 14.01 12.05 21.09
C ARG A 313 12.94 12.02 22.18
N LYS A 314 12.56 13.16 22.76
CA LYS A 314 11.53 13.23 23.81
C LYS A 314 10.11 13.38 23.25
N SER A 315 9.96 13.56 21.94
CA SER A 315 8.66 13.67 21.28
C SER A 315 7.97 12.31 21.22
N PRO A 316 6.63 12.24 21.29
CA PRO A 316 5.85 11.04 21.01
C PRO A 316 6.22 10.33 19.70
N LEU A 317 6.71 11.09 18.71
CA LEU A 317 7.15 10.53 17.42
C LEU A 317 8.26 9.50 17.57
N SER A 318 9.19 9.69 18.51
CA SER A 318 10.27 8.74 18.75
C SER A 318 9.73 7.36 19.06
N PHE A 319 8.78 7.26 19.99
CA PHE A 319 8.13 6.02 20.38
C PHE A 319 7.35 5.37 19.23
N VAL A 320 6.57 6.17 18.50
CA VAL A 320 5.71 5.67 17.44
C VAL A 320 6.52 5.07 16.28
N TYR A 321 7.67 5.64 15.96
CA TYR A 321 8.47 5.25 14.80
C TYR A 321 9.69 4.37 15.13
N MET A 322 10.02 4.17 16.40
CA MET A 322 11.08 3.26 16.84
C MET A 322 10.70 1.80 16.60
N PHE A 323 11.59 0.94 16.07
CA PHE A 323 11.27 -0.45 15.69
C PHE A 323 9.97 -0.56 14.86
N PRO A 324 9.95 -0.03 13.63
CA PRO A 324 8.78 -0.08 12.75
C PRO A 324 8.41 -1.50 12.28
N ASP A 325 9.22 -2.50 12.63
CA ASP A 325 9.14 -3.92 12.25
C ASP A 325 8.49 -4.82 13.32
N ILE A 326 8.00 -4.26 14.43
CA ILE A 326 7.28 -4.98 15.49
C ILE A 326 5.92 -4.33 15.79
N THR A 327 4.97 -5.11 16.33
CA THR A 327 3.59 -4.63 16.59
C THR A 327 3.10 -4.78 18.04
N PRO A 328 3.91 -4.45 19.06
CA PRO A 328 3.56 -4.75 20.44
C PRO A 328 2.27 -4.06 20.91
N ALA A 329 1.96 -2.84 20.48
CA ALA A 329 0.75 -2.14 20.93
C ALA A 329 -0.53 -2.82 20.40
N LEU A 330 -0.48 -3.27 19.16
CA LEU A 330 -1.54 -4.04 18.54
C LEU A 330 -1.66 -5.45 19.14
N ASP A 331 -0.54 -6.10 19.43
CA ASP A 331 -0.49 -7.44 20.02
C ASP A 331 -1.15 -7.46 21.42
N CYS A 332 -1.18 -6.33 22.14
CA CYS A 332 -1.92 -6.17 23.39
C CYS A 332 -3.44 -6.09 23.21
N LEU A 333 -3.92 -5.69 22.03
CA LEU A 333 -5.36 -5.48 21.78
C LEU A 333 -6.00 -6.60 20.99
N ILE A 334 -5.21 -7.33 20.20
CA ILE A 334 -5.69 -8.39 19.31
C ILE A 334 -4.79 -9.62 19.47
N PRO A 335 -5.36 -10.84 19.48
CA PRO A 335 -4.57 -12.07 19.44
C PRO A 335 -3.51 -12.05 18.31
N PRO A 336 -2.28 -12.56 18.54
CA PRO A 336 -1.20 -12.56 17.56
C PRO A 336 -1.58 -13.21 16.22
N ASN A 337 -2.51 -14.16 16.25
CA ASN A 337 -2.95 -14.95 15.10
C ASN A 337 -4.14 -14.33 14.34
N ALA A 338 -4.63 -13.15 14.75
CA ALA A 338 -5.71 -12.50 14.03
C ALA A 338 -5.20 -11.98 12.69
N SER A 339 -5.78 -12.50 11.62
CA SER A 339 -5.49 -12.07 10.25
C SER A 339 -6.25 -10.77 9.91
N PHE A 340 -5.64 -9.92 9.10
CA PHE A 340 -6.20 -8.67 8.56
C PHE A 340 -6.58 -8.78 7.06
N PRO A 341 -7.21 -9.88 6.58
CA PRO A 341 -7.62 -9.96 5.20
C PRO A 341 -8.72 -8.93 4.94
N GLN A 342 -8.89 -8.58 3.67
CA GLN A 342 -9.80 -7.51 3.25
C GLN A 342 -11.22 -7.72 3.81
N ASP A 343 -11.69 -8.96 3.82
CA ASP A 343 -13.04 -9.33 4.26
C ASP A 343 -13.22 -9.28 5.79
N ASN A 344 -12.13 -9.24 6.55
CA ASN A 344 -12.16 -9.27 8.01
C ASN A 344 -11.85 -7.90 8.65
N CYS A 345 -11.75 -6.83 7.85
CA CYS A 345 -11.39 -5.50 8.35
C CYS A 345 -12.38 -5.00 9.41
N SER A 346 -13.68 -5.26 9.23
CA SER A 346 -14.73 -4.90 10.20
C SER A 346 -14.57 -5.66 11.53
N THR A 347 -14.20 -6.93 11.47
CA THR A 347 -13.94 -7.76 12.67
C THR A 347 -12.72 -7.27 13.41
N VAL A 348 -11.61 -7.00 12.72
CA VAL A 348 -10.40 -6.41 13.30
C VAL A 348 -10.73 -5.07 13.95
N ARG A 349 -11.47 -4.19 13.25
CA ARG A 349 -11.92 -2.91 13.78
C ARG A 349 -12.76 -3.10 15.06
N ARG A 350 -13.64 -4.09 15.09
CA ARG A 350 -14.47 -4.42 16.26
C ARG A 350 -13.64 -4.92 17.43
N TYR A 351 -12.64 -5.78 17.20
CA TYR A 351 -11.71 -6.22 18.25
C TYR A 351 -10.95 -5.04 18.85
N ILE A 352 -10.34 -4.20 18.01
CA ILE A 352 -9.63 -2.99 18.48
C ILE A 352 -10.58 -2.11 19.29
N SER A 353 -11.77 -1.83 18.75
CA SER A 353 -12.80 -1.01 19.42
C SER A 353 -13.17 -1.54 20.78
N PHE A 354 -13.40 -2.85 20.86
CA PHE A 354 -13.79 -3.52 22.09
C PHE A 354 -12.66 -3.47 23.12
N SER A 355 -11.43 -3.82 22.73
CA SER A 355 -10.27 -3.82 23.63
C SER A 355 -9.93 -2.41 24.13
N ILE A 356 -10.06 -1.38 23.29
CA ILE A 356 -9.87 0.03 23.68
C ILE A 356 -10.95 0.48 24.66
N LYS A 357 -12.21 0.08 24.44
CA LYS A 357 -13.30 0.35 25.37
C LYS A 357 -13.10 -0.35 26.72
N GLN A 358 -12.61 -1.60 26.73
CA GLN A 358 -12.27 -2.34 27.95
C GLN A 358 -11.14 -1.66 28.74
N LYS A 359 -10.25 -0.93 28.07
CA LYS A 359 -9.22 -0.09 28.69
C LYS A 359 -9.72 1.31 29.08
N GLU A 360 -11.03 1.57 28.96
CA GLU A 360 -11.71 2.84 29.29
C GLU A 360 -11.25 4.04 28.46
N ILE A 361 -10.75 3.79 27.24
CA ILE A 361 -10.30 4.85 26.34
C ILE A 361 -11.45 5.21 25.38
N ASN A 362 -11.75 6.50 25.27
CA ASN A 362 -12.80 6.99 24.39
C ASN A 362 -12.41 6.81 22.91
N GLN A 363 -13.31 6.29 22.07
CA GLN A 363 -13.03 6.13 20.63
C GLN A 363 -12.99 7.47 19.87
N LEU A 364 -13.58 8.53 20.44
CA LEU A 364 -13.47 9.89 19.95
C LEU A 364 -12.15 10.56 20.35
N TYR A 365 -11.27 9.83 21.04
CA TYR A 365 -9.94 10.31 21.37
C TYR A 365 -9.19 10.71 20.09
N GLU A 366 -8.71 11.95 20.07
CA GLU A 366 -7.90 12.48 18.99
C GLU A 366 -6.44 12.19 19.29
N CYS A 367 -5.77 11.51 18.36
CA CYS A 367 -4.38 11.10 18.56
C CYS A 367 -3.53 11.34 17.32
N GLY A 368 -2.21 11.23 17.51
CA GLY A 368 -1.26 11.43 16.42
C GLY A 368 -1.15 12.88 15.98
N TYR A 369 -0.27 13.13 15.02
CA TYR A 369 0.12 14.49 14.66
C TYR A 369 -1.01 15.33 14.03
N ARG A 370 -2.03 14.69 13.43
CA ARG A 370 -3.19 15.39 12.82
C ARG A 370 -4.37 15.60 13.78
N ASN A 371 -4.29 15.09 15.01
CA ASN A 371 -5.39 15.10 15.97
C ASN A 371 -6.73 14.63 15.37
N TYR A 372 -6.70 13.54 14.59
CA TYR A 372 -7.95 12.96 14.09
C TYR A 372 -8.53 11.96 15.08
N PRO A 373 -9.86 11.79 15.13
CA PRO A 373 -10.48 10.74 15.92
C PRO A 373 -9.86 9.38 15.61
N LEU A 374 -9.57 8.61 16.65
CA LEU A 374 -8.96 7.29 16.56
C LEU A 374 -9.75 6.37 15.61
N SER A 375 -11.08 6.40 15.68
CA SER A 375 -11.97 5.68 14.79
C SER A 375 -11.68 5.97 13.31
N SER A 376 -11.69 7.25 12.93
CA SER A 376 -11.44 7.70 11.55
C SER A 376 -10.04 7.32 11.06
N GLN A 377 -9.03 7.37 11.95
CA GLN A 377 -7.67 6.95 11.59
C GLN A 377 -7.59 5.45 11.31
N LEU A 378 -8.18 4.63 12.17
CA LEU A 378 -8.25 3.18 11.95
C LEU A 378 -8.97 2.84 10.65
N ASP A 379 -10.12 3.47 10.41
CA ASP A 379 -10.92 3.24 9.20
C ASP A 379 -10.14 3.64 7.93
N SER A 380 -9.40 4.76 7.98
CA SER A 380 -8.54 5.22 6.88
C SER A 380 -7.42 4.24 6.48
N VAL A 381 -7.07 3.30 7.37
CA VAL A 381 -6.07 2.26 7.12
C VAL A 381 -6.76 0.94 6.79
N LEU A 382 -7.71 0.50 7.61
CA LEU A 382 -8.35 -0.81 7.45
C LEU A 382 -9.16 -0.90 6.15
N MET A 383 -9.84 0.18 5.74
CA MET A 383 -10.68 0.20 4.54
C MET A 383 -9.90 0.38 3.23
N LYS A 384 -8.59 0.64 3.29
CA LYS A 384 -7.76 0.74 2.08
C LYS A 384 -7.53 -0.63 1.46
N ARG A 385 -8.03 -0.83 0.23
CA ARG A 385 -7.92 -2.09 -0.53
C ARG A 385 -6.53 -2.32 -1.12
N ASN A 386 -5.79 -1.24 -1.40
CA ASN A 386 -4.51 -1.30 -2.12
C ASN A 386 -3.28 -1.53 -1.22
N ILE A 387 -3.47 -1.88 0.05
CA ILE A 387 -2.37 -2.17 0.99
C ILE A 387 -2.49 -3.59 1.51
N ASN A 388 -1.36 -4.31 1.53
CA ASN A 388 -1.33 -5.69 1.98
C ASN A 388 -1.57 -5.79 3.50
N GLU A 389 -1.94 -6.98 3.96
CA GLU A 389 -2.25 -7.30 5.35
C GLU A 389 -1.19 -6.81 6.35
N ALA A 390 0.07 -7.11 6.05
CA ALA A 390 1.16 -6.80 6.96
C ALA A 390 1.43 -5.29 7.02
N GLU A 391 1.33 -4.59 5.89
CA GLU A 391 1.39 -3.13 5.85
C GLU A 391 0.22 -2.48 6.63
N LYS A 392 -1.00 -3.03 6.52
CA LYS A 392 -2.13 -2.61 7.36
C LYS A 392 -1.80 -2.76 8.83
N ARG A 393 -1.28 -3.92 9.24
CA ARG A 393 -0.88 -4.21 10.62
C ARG A 393 0.12 -3.18 11.14
N GLY A 394 1.19 -2.89 10.39
CA GLY A 394 2.19 -1.89 10.76
C GLY A 394 1.66 -0.45 10.81
N ARG A 395 0.69 -0.10 9.96
CA ARG A 395 0.04 1.21 9.98
C ARG A 395 -0.89 1.36 11.19
N VAL A 396 -1.69 0.33 11.50
CA VAL A 396 -2.56 0.29 12.68
C VAL A 396 -1.72 0.34 13.96
N GLU A 397 -0.64 -0.44 14.03
CA GLU A 397 0.31 -0.39 15.15
C GLU A 397 0.77 1.04 15.45
N ARG A 398 1.19 1.79 14.43
CA ARG A 398 1.66 3.17 14.64
C ARG A 398 0.57 4.09 15.19
N ILE A 399 -0.68 3.91 14.80
CA ILE A 399 -1.82 4.66 15.37
C ILE A 399 -1.97 4.28 16.85
N LEU A 400 -1.98 2.98 17.14
CA LEU A 400 -2.15 2.47 18.51
C LEU A 400 -1.00 2.84 19.44
N ARG A 401 0.22 3.04 18.93
CA ARG A 401 1.35 3.51 19.74
C ARG A 401 1.15 4.92 20.28
N TYR A 402 0.45 5.82 19.56
CA TYR A 402 0.09 7.12 20.13
C TYR A 402 -0.85 6.92 21.32
N VAL A 403 -1.92 6.15 21.12
CA VAL A 403 -2.89 5.84 22.17
C VAL A 403 -2.20 5.20 23.38
N ALA A 404 -1.33 4.21 23.15
CA ALA A 404 -0.61 3.54 24.22
C ALA A 404 0.34 4.45 24.98
N LEU A 405 0.99 5.41 24.29
CA LEU A 405 1.89 6.37 24.93
C LEU A 405 1.14 7.43 25.74
N ASP A 406 -0.06 7.83 25.31
CA ASP A 406 -0.86 8.82 26.02
C ASP A 406 -1.65 8.22 27.19
N PHE A 407 -1.88 6.89 27.19
CA PHE A 407 -2.58 6.14 28.24
C PHE A 407 -1.73 4.97 28.78
N LYS A 408 -0.45 5.20 29.07
CA LYS A 408 0.54 4.14 29.41
C LYS A 408 0.08 3.24 30.55
N GLU A 409 -0.58 3.82 31.54
CA GLU A 409 -1.14 3.14 32.70
C GLU A 409 -2.19 2.09 32.32
N LYS A 410 -2.86 2.27 31.18
CA LYS A 410 -3.81 1.31 30.62
C LYS A 410 -3.14 0.22 29.78
N PHE A 411 -1.84 0.31 29.51
CA PHE A 411 -1.05 -0.68 28.77
C PHE A 411 0.16 -1.19 29.59
N PRO A 412 -0.04 -1.77 30.78
CA PRO A 412 1.06 -2.27 31.61
C PRO A 412 1.83 -3.42 30.94
N GLU A 413 1.20 -4.17 30.04
CA GLU A 413 1.80 -5.31 29.34
C GLU A 413 2.95 -4.85 28.43
N LEU A 414 2.84 -3.64 27.87
CA LEU A 414 3.86 -3.02 27.02
C LEU A 414 5.17 -2.74 27.74
N LYS A 415 5.16 -2.59 29.08
CA LYS A 415 6.36 -2.29 29.88
C LYS A 415 7.49 -3.29 29.63
N SER A 416 7.14 -4.55 29.44
CA SER A 416 8.08 -5.64 29.21
C SER A 416 8.58 -5.74 27.76
N SER A 417 7.93 -5.04 26.83
CA SER A 417 8.21 -5.14 25.40
C SER A 417 9.59 -4.56 25.04
N LYS A 418 10.18 -5.07 23.95
CA LYS A 418 11.42 -4.54 23.38
C LYS A 418 11.30 -3.05 23.04
N LEU A 419 10.13 -2.63 22.54
CA LEU A 419 9.84 -1.25 22.17
C LEU A 419 9.98 -0.31 23.38
N VAL A 420 9.26 -0.59 24.47
CA VAL A 420 9.25 0.27 25.65
C VAL A 420 10.62 0.31 26.31
N ARG A 421 11.28 -0.84 26.52
CA ARG A 421 12.59 -0.88 27.16
C ARG A 421 13.63 -0.04 26.42
N ALA A 422 13.66 -0.16 25.09
CA ALA A 422 14.57 0.63 24.28
C ALA A 422 14.21 2.12 24.29
N TRP A 423 12.91 2.45 24.25
CA TRP A 423 12.47 3.84 24.36
C TRP A 423 12.84 4.47 25.70
N GLU A 424 12.63 3.78 26.82
CA GLU A 424 13.05 4.26 28.15
C GLU A 424 14.57 4.44 28.23
N HIS A 425 15.33 3.48 27.69
CA HIS A 425 16.79 3.56 27.63
C HIS A 425 17.28 4.75 26.78
N GLU A 426 16.71 4.95 25.60
CA GLU A 426 17.14 6.03 24.69
C GLU A 426 16.72 7.41 25.19
N THR A 427 15.51 7.54 25.77
CA THR A 427 14.93 8.84 26.13
C THR A 427 15.16 9.23 27.60
N GLY A 428 15.43 8.26 28.47
CA GLY A 428 15.44 8.42 29.92
C GLY A 428 14.05 8.62 30.54
N LEU A 429 12.99 8.60 29.73
CA LEU A 429 11.61 8.70 30.20
C LEU A 429 11.15 7.35 30.77
N ARG A 430 10.09 7.39 31.58
CA ARG A 430 9.47 6.18 32.13
C ARG A 430 8.15 5.87 31.45
N TRP A 431 7.94 4.58 31.24
CA TRP A 431 6.65 3.99 30.89
C TRP A 431 5.79 3.86 32.11
#